data_AF-A0A529FAT2-F1
#
_entry.id   AF-A0A529FAT2-F1
#
_cell.length_a   1.000
_cell.length_b   1.000
_cell.length_c   1.000
_cell.angle_alpha   90.00
_cell.angle_beta   90.00
_cell.angle_gamma   90.00
#
_symmetry.space_group_name_H-M   'P 1'
#
loop_
_entity.id
_entity.type
_entity.pdbx_description
1 polymer ?
#
loop_
_entity_poly.entity_id
_entity_poly.type
_entity_poly.pdbx_seq_one_letter_code
_entity_poly.pdbx_strand_id
1 'polypeptide(L)'
;AKANSYTAGVVCAKVARYADRVHHPDRLLKPLIRARAKGEGAWKESSWDAALDLVAEKFIKAEETYGSETVWPYYYAGTMGLVQRDGIHRLRHAKKYSGFFGSICTNLAWTGWMAGAGALRGPD
;
A
#
# COMPACT_ATOMS: atom_id res chain seq x y z
N ALA A 1 -15.32 6.07 -23.02
CA ALA A 1 -14.29 7.11 -23.26
C ALA A 1 -14.89 8.51 -23.35
N LYS A 2 -15.73 8.81 -24.37
CA LYS A 2 -16.31 10.16 -24.60
C LYS A 2 -17.18 10.72 -23.45
N ALA A 3 -17.67 9.87 -22.55
CA ALA A 3 -18.45 10.29 -21.37
C ALA A 3 -17.60 10.76 -20.16
N ASN A 4 -16.27 10.58 -20.19
CA ASN A 4 -15.38 11.10 -19.15
C ASN A 4 -14.75 12.42 -19.64
N SER A 5 -15.32 13.55 -19.22
CA SER A 5 -14.87 14.89 -19.61
C SER A 5 -13.47 15.23 -19.08
N TYR A 6 -13.07 14.65 -17.94
CA TYR A 6 -11.79 14.93 -17.30
C TYR A 6 -10.60 14.44 -18.12
N THR A 7 -10.72 13.25 -18.72
CA THR A 7 -9.65 12.67 -19.56
C THR A 7 -9.89 12.86 -21.05
N ALA A 8 -11.08 13.30 -21.46
CA ALA A 8 -11.49 13.46 -22.85
C ALA A 8 -11.22 12.22 -23.74
N GLY A 9 -11.23 11.03 -23.14
CA GLY A 9 -10.94 9.77 -23.81
C GLY A 9 -9.46 9.45 -24.01
N VAL A 10 -8.54 10.26 -23.48
CA VAL A 10 -7.09 10.04 -23.55
C VAL A 10 -6.60 9.39 -22.25
N VAL A 11 -5.74 8.38 -22.38
CA VAL A 11 -5.01 7.79 -21.26
C VAL A 11 -3.51 8.02 -21.45
N CYS A 12 -2.78 8.22 -20.35
CA CYS A 12 -1.32 8.42 -20.45
C CYS A 12 -0.61 7.12 -20.88
N ALA A 13 0.61 7.26 -21.39
CA ALA A 13 1.43 6.13 -21.87
C ALA A 13 1.61 5.00 -20.82
N LYS A 14 1.61 5.34 -19.53
CA LYS A 14 1.68 4.35 -18.44
C LYS A 14 0.46 3.44 -18.42
N VAL A 15 -0.74 4.01 -18.50
CA VAL A 15 -2.01 3.26 -18.46
C VAL A 15 -2.21 2.48 -19.75
N ALA A 16 -1.76 3.02 -20.89
CA ALA A 16 -1.82 2.32 -22.17
C ALA A 16 -1.09 0.95 -22.18
N ARG A 17 -0.14 0.74 -21.26
CA ARG A 17 0.65 -0.50 -21.13
C ARG A 17 0.31 -1.31 -19.87
N TYR A 18 -0.81 -1.05 -19.21
CA TYR A 18 -1.18 -1.78 -17.99
C TYR A 18 -1.39 -3.28 -18.24
N ALA A 19 -1.89 -3.64 -19.42
CA ALA A 19 -2.10 -5.04 -19.81
C ALA A 19 -0.81 -5.86 -19.73
N ASP A 20 0.31 -5.31 -20.21
CA ASP A 20 1.64 -5.96 -20.17
C ASP A 20 2.07 -6.28 -18.73
N ARG A 21 1.77 -5.39 -17.78
CA ARG A 21 2.08 -5.60 -16.35
C ARG A 21 1.15 -6.64 -15.71
N VAL A 22 -0.14 -6.63 -16.07
CA VAL A 22 -1.14 -7.56 -15.52
C VAL A 22 -0.90 -8.99 -16.01
N HIS A 23 -0.44 -9.13 -17.26
CA HIS A 23 -0.21 -10.41 -17.92
C HIS A 23 1.28 -10.80 -18.00
N HIS A 24 2.15 -10.12 -17.26
CA HIS A 24 3.59 -10.41 -17.26
C HIS A 24 3.84 -11.86 -16.80
N PRO A 25 4.72 -12.64 -17.48
CA PRO A 25 4.99 -14.03 -17.12
C PRO A 25 5.53 -14.18 -15.69
N ASP A 26 6.33 -13.23 -15.22
CA ASP A 26 6.91 -13.25 -13.86
C ASP A 26 5.97 -12.70 -12.77
N ARG A 27 4.69 -12.48 -13.06
CA ARG A 27 3.75 -11.97 -12.07
C ARG A 27 3.60 -12.98 -10.92
N LEU A 28 3.66 -12.51 -9.68
CA LEU A 28 3.36 -13.34 -8.51
C LEU A 28 1.87 -13.72 -8.51
N LEU A 29 1.60 -15.03 -8.60
CA LEU A 29 0.24 -15.59 -8.64
C LEU A 29 -0.15 -16.31 -7.35
N LYS A 30 0.83 -16.64 -6.50
CA LYS A 30 0.63 -17.40 -5.27
C LYS A 30 1.36 -16.74 -4.10
N PRO A 31 0.85 -16.88 -2.87
CA PRO A 31 1.59 -16.52 -1.66
C PRO A 31 2.91 -17.28 -1.57
N LEU A 32 3.96 -16.59 -1.12
CA LEU A 32 5.28 -17.16 -0.90
C LEU A 32 5.73 -16.88 0.53
N ILE A 33 6.34 -17.87 1.18
CA ILE A 33 6.96 -17.74 2.49
C ILE A 33 8.47 -17.92 2.34
N ARG A 34 9.25 -17.09 3.04
CA ARG A 34 10.71 -17.17 2.98
C ARG A 34 11.19 -18.51 3.56
N ALA A 35 12.01 -19.22 2.81
CA ALA A 35 12.51 -20.55 3.20
C ALA A 35 13.89 -20.52 3.89
N ARG A 36 14.63 -19.41 3.78
CA ARG A 36 15.97 -19.23 4.37
C ARG A 36 16.15 -17.85 5.01
N ALA A 37 17.38 -17.46 5.35
CA ALA A 37 17.63 -16.16 5.94
C ALA A 37 17.27 -15.03 4.97
N LYS A 38 16.99 -13.84 5.53
CA LYS A 38 16.67 -12.65 4.74
C LYS A 38 17.88 -12.30 3.86
N GLY A 39 17.64 -12.13 2.56
CA GLY A 39 18.68 -11.81 1.58
C GLY A 39 19.11 -12.98 0.69
N GLU A 40 18.82 -14.22 1.08
CA GLU A 40 19.22 -15.41 0.29
C GLU A 40 18.33 -15.70 -0.93
N GLY A 41 17.19 -15.01 -1.08
CA GLY A 41 16.32 -15.17 -2.24
C GLY A 41 15.54 -16.50 -2.32
N ALA A 42 15.57 -17.33 -1.27
CA ALA A 42 14.86 -18.62 -1.25
C ALA A 42 13.43 -18.49 -0.71
N TRP A 43 12.45 -18.91 -1.52
CA TRP A 43 11.02 -18.84 -1.23
C TRP A 43 10.33 -20.18 -1.49
N LYS A 44 9.30 -20.49 -0.71
CA LYS A 44 8.40 -21.63 -0.92
C LYS A 44 6.97 -21.15 -1.14
N GLU A 45 6.22 -21.83 -1.99
CA GLU A 45 4.79 -21.57 -2.17
C GLU A 45 4.00 -21.86 -0.89
N SER A 46 2.88 -21.15 -0.72
CA SER A 46 1.96 -21.29 0.41
C SER A 46 0.51 -21.10 -0.02
N SER A 47 -0.44 -21.62 0.76
CA SER A 47 -1.84 -21.20 0.67
C SER A 47 -2.02 -19.78 1.23
N TRP A 48 -3.14 -19.15 0.88
CA TRP A 48 -3.53 -17.85 1.44
C TRP A 48 -3.74 -17.92 2.95
N ASP A 49 -4.46 -18.93 3.43
CA ASP A 49 -4.72 -19.11 4.86
C ASP A 49 -3.42 -19.21 5.65
N ALA A 50 -2.51 -20.11 5.25
CA ALA A 50 -1.23 -20.29 5.94
C ALA A 50 -0.34 -19.03 5.89
N ALA A 51 -0.39 -18.26 4.81
CA ALA A 51 0.36 -17.01 4.70
C ALA A 51 -0.21 -15.91 5.60
N LEU A 52 -1.54 -15.78 5.65
CA LEU A 52 -2.23 -14.79 6.48
C LEU A 52 -2.12 -15.13 7.96
N ASP A 53 -2.30 -16.41 8.33
CA ASP A 53 -2.12 -16.89 9.70
C ASP A 53 -0.71 -16.62 10.20
N LEU A 54 0.31 -16.89 9.36
CA LEU A 54 1.69 -16.58 9.71
C LEU A 54 1.91 -15.09 9.97
N VAL A 55 1.36 -14.20 9.13
CA VAL A 55 1.47 -12.75 9.33
C VAL A 55 0.77 -12.32 10.62
N ALA A 56 -0.45 -12.82 10.86
CA ALA A 56 -1.22 -12.52 12.07
C ALA A 56 -0.49 -12.99 13.34
N GLU A 57 0.04 -14.21 13.36
CA GLU A 57 0.83 -14.75 14.47
C GLU A 57 2.03 -13.86 14.78
N LYS A 58 2.77 -13.41 13.75
CA LYS A 58 3.93 -12.53 13.95
C LYS A 58 3.55 -11.15 14.49
N PHE A 59 2.43 -10.60 14.05
CA PHE A 59 1.93 -9.33 14.58
C PHE A 59 1.52 -9.46 16.04
N ILE A 60 0.70 -10.46 16.38
CA ILE A 60 0.25 -10.73 17.75
C ILE A 60 1.46 -10.93 18.68
N LYS A 61 2.43 -11.77 18.27
CA LYS A 61 3.63 -12.01 19.07
C LYS A 61 4.47 -10.75 19.28
N ALA A 62 4.60 -9.91 18.25
CA ALA A 62 5.33 -8.66 18.37
C ALA A 62 4.63 -7.70 19.33
N GLU A 63 3.29 -7.59 19.25
CA GLU A 63 2.48 -6.79 20.18
C GLU A 63 2.66 -7.24 21.63
N GLU A 64 2.57 -8.55 21.88
CA GLU A 64 2.73 -9.13 23.22
C GLU A 64 4.13 -8.88 23.79
N THR A 65 5.16 -8.88 22.94
CA THR A 65 6.55 -8.76 23.37
C THR A 65 7.00 -7.30 23.52
N TYR A 66 6.56 -6.42 22.62
CA TYR A 66 7.12 -5.06 22.47
C TYR A 66 6.08 -3.94 22.53
N GLY A 67 4.79 -4.27 22.70
CA GLY A 67 3.68 -3.32 22.64
C GLY A 67 3.17 -3.07 21.22
N SER A 68 1.94 -2.56 21.11
CA SER A 68 1.23 -2.43 19.82
C SER A 68 1.94 -1.53 18.80
N GLU A 69 2.63 -0.49 19.28
CA GLU A 69 3.35 0.47 18.44
C GLU A 69 4.58 -0.13 17.73
N THR A 70 5.02 -1.34 18.10
CA THR A 70 6.11 -2.04 17.39
C THR A 70 5.78 -2.35 15.93
N VAL A 71 4.48 -2.55 15.62
CA VAL A 71 4.04 -2.81 14.25
C VAL A 71 3.87 -1.48 13.53
N TRP A 72 4.70 -1.24 12.52
CA TRP A 72 4.67 -0.04 11.71
C TRP A 72 4.21 -0.33 10.27
N PRO A 73 3.00 0.08 9.87
CA PRO A 73 2.51 -0.12 8.52
C PRO A 73 3.15 0.88 7.57
N TYR A 74 4.10 0.41 6.75
CA TYR A 74 4.67 1.20 5.66
C TYR A 74 3.92 0.94 4.35
N TYR A 75 3.21 1.96 3.84
CA TYR A 75 2.44 1.87 2.61
C TYR A 75 2.42 3.23 1.90
N TYR A 76 2.86 3.25 0.64
CA TYR A 76 2.86 4.41 -0.25
C TYR A 76 3.43 3.97 -1.61
N ALA A 77 3.02 4.46 -2.76
CA ALA A 77 1.67 4.62 -3.24
C ALA A 77 1.52 3.64 -4.43
N GLY A 78 0.39 2.95 -4.52
CA GLY A 78 0.10 2.00 -5.59
C GLY A 78 -1.11 2.46 -6.43
N THR A 79 -2.08 1.58 -6.59
CA THR A 79 -3.41 1.99 -7.05
C THR A 79 -4.04 2.90 -6.00
N MET A 80 -4.23 4.18 -6.31
CA MET A 80 -4.75 5.21 -5.38
C MET A 80 -6.29 5.20 -5.29
N GLY A 81 -6.93 4.03 -5.39
CA GLY A 81 -8.36 3.91 -5.13
C GLY A 81 -8.67 4.03 -3.65
N LEU A 82 -9.89 4.45 -3.29
CA LEU A 82 -10.29 4.73 -1.89
C LEU A 82 -9.96 3.57 -0.93
N VAL A 83 -10.23 2.33 -1.35
CA VAL A 83 -9.97 1.14 -0.53
C VAL A 83 -8.47 0.85 -0.42
N GLN A 84 -7.75 0.90 -1.55
CA GLN A 84 -6.32 0.57 -1.58
C GLN A 84 -5.46 1.63 -0.87
N ARG A 85 -5.87 2.90 -0.92
CA ARG A 85 -5.18 4.02 -0.27
C ARG A 85 -5.36 3.98 1.24
N ASP A 86 -6.60 3.86 1.71
CA ASP A 86 -6.93 4.13 3.11
C ASP A 86 -7.29 2.87 3.92
N GLY A 87 -7.49 1.72 3.27
CA GLY A 87 -8.00 0.50 3.90
C GLY A 87 -7.12 -0.04 5.05
N ILE A 88 -5.80 0.13 4.94
CA ILE A 88 -4.83 -0.29 5.96
C ILE A 88 -5.01 0.45 7.29
N HIS A 89 -5.55 1.68 7.27
CA HIS A 89 -5.80 2.44 8.49
C HIS A 89 -6.82 1.75 9.40
N ARG A 90 -7.76 0.95 8.85
CA ARG A 90 -8.75 0.21 9.65
C ARG A 90 -8.06 -0.77 10.61
N LEU A 91 -7.13 -1.58 10.08
CA LEU A 91 -6.35 -2.51 10.89
C LEU A 91 -5.49 -1.75 11.91
N ARG A 92 -4.78 -0.71 11.44
CA ARG A 92 -3.92 0.12 12.31
C ARG A 92 -4.69 0.69 13.50
N HIS A 93 -5.88 1.26 13.27
CA HIS A 93 -6.71 1.82 14.34
C HIS A 93 -7.22 0.74 15.28
N ALA A 94 -7.77 -0.36 14.75
CA ALA A 94 -8.30 -1.45 15.56
C ALA A 94 -7.23 -2.08 16.47
N LYS A 95 -5.99 -2.13 16.01
CA LYS A 95 -4.86 -2.73 16.72
C LYS A 95 -3.98 -1.72 17.47
N LYS A 96 -4.26 -0.42 17.35
CA LYS A 96 -3.43 0.67 17.92
C LYS A 96 -1.96 0.59 17.51
N TYR A 97 -1.72 0.27 16.24
CA TYR A 97 -0.38 0.23 15.64
C TYR A 97 0.15 1.63 15.36
N SER A 98 1.48 1.71 15.17
CA SER A 98 2.17 2.98 14.90
C SER A 98 1.58 3.73 13.72
N GLY A 99 1.56 5.05 13.84
CA GLY A 99 1.20 5.96 12.74
C GLY A 99 2.27 5.98 11.66
N PHE A 100 1.82 6.15 10.41
CA PHE A 100 2.70 6.45 9.29
C PHE A 100 2.37 7.86 8.79
N PHE A 101 3.31 8.80 8.95
CA PHE A 101 3.23 10.12 8.35
C PHE A 101 3.87 10.09 6.98
N GLY A 102 3.05 10.16 5.92
CA GLY A 102 3.51 10.03 4.54
C GLY A 102 4.23 11.28 4.01
N SER A 103 5.53 11.38 4.24
CA SER A 103 6.36 12.51 3.77
C SER A 103 6.97 12.34 2.37
N ILE A 104 6.67 11.22 1.70
CA ILE A 104 7.47 10.73 0.55
C ILE A 104 7.30 11.55 -0.74
N CYS A 105 6.13 12.13 -0.99
CA CYS A 105 5.81 12.69 -2.32
C CYS A 105 5.45 14.17 -2.31
N THR A 106 4.32 14.54 -1.71
CA THR A 106 3.74 15.90 -1.86
C THR A 106 3.95 16.78 -0.63
N ASN A 107 4.73 16.33 0.36
CA ASN A 107 4.81 16.99 1.67
C ASN A 107 5.15 18.48 1.56
N LEU A 108 6.20 18.84 0.80
CA LEU A 108 6.59 20.24 0.61
C LEU A 108 5.51 21.07 -0.11
N ALA A 109 4.90 20.52 -1.17
CA ALA A 109 3.88 21.22 -1.94
C ALA A 109 2.62 21.48 -1.09
N TRP A 110 2.20 20.49 -0.30
CA TRP A 110 1.06 20.63 0.61
C TRP A 110 1.32 21.65 1.71
N THR A 111 2.50 21.63 2.34
CA THR A 111 2.87 22.61 3.36
C THR A 111 2.86 24.02 2.78
N GLY A 112 3.46 24.24 1.61
CA GLY A 112 3.48 25.54 0.95
C GLY A 112 2.08 26.04 0.60
N TRP A 113 1.23 25.17 0.04
CA TRP A 113 -0.15 25.53 -0.28
C TRP A 113 -0.97 25.85 0.96
N MET A 114 -0.89 25.03 2.01
CA MET A 114 -1.59 25.29 3.27
C MET A 114 -1.14 26.60 3.91
N ALA A 115 0.16 26.91 3.91
CA ALA A 115 0.68 28.16 4.44
C ALA A 115 0.20 29.39 3.65
N GLY A 116 0.12 29.28 2.31
CA GLY A 116 -0.28 30.40 1.46
C GLY A 116 -1.80 30.58 1.32
N ALA A 117 -2.55 29.49 1.18
CA ALA A 117 -3.98 29.50 0.88
C ALA A 117 -4.88 29.18 2.09
N GLY A 118 -4.31 28.71 3.20
CA GLY A 118 -5.03 28.40 4.44
C GLY A 118 -5.90 27.13 4.41
N ALA A 119 -6.12 26.53 3.24
CA ALA A 119 -6.87 25.29 3.08
C ALA A 119 -6.49 24.53 1.79
N LEU A 120 -6.46 23.20 1.88
CA LEU A 120 -6.44 22.29 0.73
C LEU A 120 -7.88 21.95 0.37
N ARG A 121 -8.36 22.45 -0.77
CA ARG A 121 -9.71 22.19 -1.30
C ARG A 121 -9.60 21.76 -2.76
N GLY A 122 -10.30 20.71 -3.13
CA GLY A 122 -10.41 20.20 -4.49
C GLY A 122 -11.80 19.61 -4.72
N PRO A 123 -12.17 19.31 -5.98
CA PRO A 123 -13.43 18.64 -6.29
C PRO A 123 -13.53 17.20 -5.74
N ASP A 124 -12.47 16.71 -5.09
CA ASP A 124 -12.33 15.44 -4.40
C ASP A 124 -11.25 15.51 -3.30
#